data_AF-A0A7K0H2P2-F1
#
_entry.id   AF-A0A7K0H2P2-F1
#
_cell.length_a   1.000
_cell.length_b   1.000
_cell.length_c   1.000
_cell.angle_alpha   90.00
_cell.angle_beta   90.00
_cell.angle_gamma   90.00
#
_symmetry.space_group_name_H-M   'P 1'
#
loop_
_entity.id
_entity.type
_entity.pdbx_description
1 polymer ?
#
loop_
_entity_poly.entity_id
_entity_poly.type
_entity_poly.pdbx_seq_one_letter_code
_entity_poly.pdbx_strand_id
1 'polypeptide(L)'
;NGYFKVLTDGSIETRNANVSGIVKADKGKIGGFTIESGRLYWKSRDYFGNDSRSLKLGVSSSSTEGIVDVAFNGATDGRFGVKSVGATSGGAAIYASTGPLTYPASGMTYAGFFVGPVDVRDTGNGLISDVCASKGFRYIKSRNSDGTYVYNEGVNWGDGAAQNPDLDKIRLIVRGGIIVGYTGE
;
A
#
# COMPACT_ATOMS: atom_id res chain seq x y z
N ASN A 1 39.35 -32.24 4.63
CA ASN A 1 39.24 -32.20 3.16
C ASN A 1 38.76 -30.79 2.76
N GLY A 2 38.80 -30.39 1.49
CA GLY A 2 38.45 -29.01 1.09
C GLY A 2 36.97 -28.62 1.26
N TYR A 3 36.11 -29.52 1.74
CA TYR A 3 34.66 -29.33 1.82
C TYR A 3 34.16 -29.08 3.24
N PHE A 4 34.86 -29.57 4.26
CA PHE A 4 34.54 -29.34 5.68
C PHE A 4 35.84 -29.25 6.48
N LYS A 5 35.97 -28.19 7.29
CA LYS A 5 37.02 -28.08 8.30
C LYS A 5 36.57 -27.23 9.48
N VAL A 6 37.09 -27.58 10.65
CA VAL A 6 37.03 -26.76 11.87
C VAL A 6 38.37 -26.05 12.01
N LEU A 7 38.34 -24.73 12.18
CA LEU A 7 39.54 -23.92 12.33
C LEU A 7 39.99 -23.83 13.79
N THR A 8 41.21 -23.35 14.01
CA THR A 8 41.79 -23.21 15.36
C THR A 8 41.06 -22.17 16.22
N ASP A 9 40.29 -21.27 15.60
CA ASP A 9 39.41 -20.33 16.29
C ASP A 9 38.02 -20.92 16.62
N GLY A 10 37.79 -22.20 16.31
CA GLY A 10 36.53 -22.90 16.56
C GLY A 10 35.45 -22.69 15.49
N SER A 11 35.71 -21.89 14.45
CA SER A 11 34.77 -21.71 13.34
C SER A 11 34.71 -22.93 12.42
N ILE A 12 33.60 -23.06 11.69
CA ILE A 12 33.37 -24.14 10.73
C ILE A 12 33.29 -23.53 9.33
N GLU A 13 34.16 -23.99 8.42
CA GLU A 13 34.06 -23.69 7.00
C GLU A 13 33.54 -24.91 6.24
N THR A 14 32.44 -24.73 5.51
CA THR A 14 31.82 -25.78 4.70
C THR A 14 31.58 -25.32 3.26
N ARG A 15 31.62 -26.26 2.31
CA ARG A 15 31.24 -26.04 0.91
C ARG A 15 30.19 -27.08 0.52
N ASN A 16 29.14 -26.64 -0.16
CA ASN A 16 28.00 -27.47 -0.58
C ASN A 16 27.27 -28.16 0.59
N ALA A 17 27.18 -27.50 1.74
CA ALA A 17 26.44 -28.03 2.87
C ALA A 17 24.94 -28.06 2.57
N ASN A 18 24.33 -29.24 2.66
CA ASN A 18 22.88 -29.40 2.72
C ASN A 18 22.50 -29.66 4.18
N VAL A 19 21.83 -28.69 4.80
CA VAL A 19 21.49 -28.75 6.23
C VAL A 19 19.99 -28.93 6.37
N SER A 20 19.57 -30.05 6.96
CA SER A 20 18.19 -30.34 7.33
C SER A 20 18.03 -30.31 8.86
N GLY A 21 16.84 -29.96 9.33
CA GLY A 21 16.56 -29.75 10.76
C GLY A 21 16.60 -28.27 11.16
N ILE A 22 16.73 -28.00 12.46
CA ILE A 22 16.66 -26.63 13.01
C ILE A 22 18.07 -26.04 13.06
N VAL A 23 18.29 -24.95 12.33
CA VAL A 23 19.47 -24.11 12.48
C VAL A 23 19.12 -22.94 13.39
N LYS A 24 19.67 -22.92 14.61
CA LYS A 24 19.53 -21.80 15.54
C LYS A 24 20.70 -20.85 15.33
N ALA A 25 20.41 -19.60 15.01
CA ALA A 25 21.40 -18.56 14.85
C ALA A 25 20.88 -17.27 15.48
N ASP A 26 21.62 -16.73 16.45
CA ASP A 26 21.29 -15.45 17.07
C ASP A 26 21.81 -14.27 16.24
N LYS A 27 22.81 -14.53 15.39
CA LYS A 27 23.45 -13.58 14.47
C LYS A 27 24.05 -14.32 13.27
N GLY A 28 24.17 -13.66 12.12
CA GLY A 28 24.79 -14.22 10.93
C GLY A 28 24.34 -13.55 9.65
N LYS A 29 24.84 -13.99 8.49
CA LYS A 29 24.35 -13.54 7.17
C LYS A 29 23.83 -14.70 6.33
N ILE A 30 22.67 -14.52 5.69
CA ILE A 30 22.07 -15.46 4.74
C ILE A 30 21.65 -14.69 3.49
N GLY A 31 22.26 -14.98 2.33
CA GLY A 31 21.86 -14.38 1.05
C GLY A 31 21.83 -12.84 1.02
N GLY A 32 22.67 -12.19 1.84
CA GLY A 32 22.71 -10.73 2.00
C GLY A 32 21.92 -10.18 3.20
N PHE A 33 20.99 -10.94 3.77
CA PHE A 33 20.28 -10.59 5.00
C PHE A 33 21.17 -10.84 6.22
N THR A 34 21.01 -10.01 7.24
CA THR A 34 21.58 -10.21 8.57
C THR A 34 20.53 -10.81 9.48
N ILE A 35 20.87 -11.86 10.23
CA ILE A 35 20.02 -12.38 11.30
C ILE A 35 20.21 -11.45 12.50
N GLU A 36 19.15 -10.75 12.90
CA GLU A 36 19.16 -9.80 14.01
C GLU A 36 17.79 -9.83 14.70
N SER A 37 17.75 -9.87 16.03
CA SER A 37 16.50 -9.81 16.82
C SER A 37 15.38 -10.76 16.34
N GLY A 38 15.74 -11.99 15.93
CA GLY A 38 14.78 -13.03 15.51
C GLY A 38 14.24 -12.90 14.08
N ARG A 39 14.82 -12.03 13.24
CA ARG A 39 14.38 -11.77 11.86
C ARG A 39 15.54 -11.82 10.87
N LEU A 40 15.20 -12.00 9.60
CA LEU A 40 16.10 -11.72 8.49
C LEU A 40 15.96 -10.24 8.13
N TYR A 41 17.06 -9.52 8.24
CA TYR A 41 17.09 -8.08 8.05
C TYR A 41 18.14 -7.67 7.01
N TRP A 42 17.69 -7.15 5.89
CA TRP A 42 18.58 -6.57 4.88
C TRP A 42 18.59 -5.06 4.97
N LYS A 43 19.77 -4.46 4.78
CA LYS A 43 19.97 -3.01 4.73
C LYS A 43 20.84 -2.67 3.52
N SER A 44 20.51 -1.59 2.82
CA SER A 44 21.45 -0.90 1.94
C SER A 44 21.79 0.46 2.51
N ARG A 45 23.03 0.89 2.33
CA ARG A 45 23.49 2.21 2.75
C ARG A 45 23.37 3.22 1.61
N ASP A 46 23.15 4.49 1.95
CA ASP A 46 23.27 5.61 1.00
C ASP A 46 24.73 6.04 0.88
N TYR A 47 24.97 7.03 0.02
CA TYR A 47 26.30 7.58 -0.24
C TYR A 47 26.98 8.18 1.00
N PHE A 48 26.22 8.56 2.02
CA PHE A 48 26.73 9.09 3.29
C PHE A 48 26.87 8.02 4.38
N GLY A 49 26.60 6.75 4.06
CA GLY A 49 26.76 5.62 4.97
C GLY A 49 25.58 5.40 5.92
N ASN A 50 24.47 6.14 5.75
CA ASN A 50 23.23 5.94 6.52
C ASN A 50 22.40 4.83 5.89
N ASP A 51 21.47 4.25 6.66
CA ASP A 51 20.52 3.27 6.12
C ASP A 51 19.63 3.96 5.06
N SER A 52 19.79 3.55 3.80
CA SER A 52 19.00 4.06 2.67
C SER A 52 17.73 3.26 2.48
N ARG A 53 17.81 1.93 2.64
CA ARG A 53 16.70 1.00 2.40
C ARG A 53 16.82 -0.19 3.32
N SER A 54 15.70 -0.77 3.69
CA SER A 54 15.70 -1.95 4.54
C SER A 54 14.52 -2.89 4.22
N LEU A 55 14.71 -4.18 4.43
CA LEU A 55 13.68 -5.21 4.30
C LEU A 55 13.79 -6.17 5.50
N LYS A 56 12.72 -6.27 6.28
CA LYS A 56 12.61 -7.18 7.44
C LYS A 56 11.65 -8.31 7.11
N LEU A 57 12.04 -9.55 7.41
CA LEU A 57 11.19 -10.74 7.31
C LEU A 57 11.19 -11.46 8.67
N GLY A 58 10.04 -11.43 9.35
CA GLY A 58 9.87 -11.93 10.72
C GLY A 58 9.36 -10.85 11.68
N VAL A 59 8.87 -11.27 12.86
CA VAL A 59 8.31 -10.37 13.88
C VAL A 59 9.37 -10.08 14.96
N SER A 60 9.54 -8.82 15.31
CA SER A 60 10.44 -8.42 16.40
C SER A 60 9.90 -8.92 17.75
N SER A 61 10.79 -9.40 18.62
CA SER A 61 10.43 -9.80 19.98
C SER A 61 10.23 -8.64 20.96
N SER A 62 10.44 -7.39 20.54
CA SER A 62 10.46 -6.22 21.43
C SER A 62 9.87 -4.93 20.84
N SER A 63 9.16 -5.00 19.71
CA SER A 63 8.55 -3.82 19.09
C SER A 63 7.29 -4.16 18.28
N THR A 64 6.37 -3.18 18.17
CA THR A 64 5.13 -3.28 17.38
C THR A 64 5.37 -2.83 15.94
N GLU A 65 6.06 -3.63 15.14
CA GLU A 65 6.37 -3.35 13.73
C GLU A 65 5.54 -4.22 12.76
N GLY A 66 5.32 -3.74 11.53
CA GLY A 66 4.63 -4.48 10.46
C GLY A 66 5.50 -5.56 9.81
N ILE A 67 4.87 -6.60 9.23
CA ILE A 67 5.54 -7.79 8.66
C ILE A 67 6.37 -7.45 7.39
N VAL A 68 6.00 -6.39 6.67
CA VAL A 68 6.76 -5.84 5.54
C VAL A 68 6.98 -4.35 5.81
N ASP A 69 8.19 -4.01 6.28
CA ASP A 69 8.63 -2.63 6.53
C ASP A 69 9.51 -2.18 5.36
N VAL A 70 9.08 -1.14 4.63
CA VAL A 70 9.82 -0.57 3.51
C VAL A 70 10.10 0.91 3.74
N ALA A 71 11.36 1.22 4.11
CA ALA A 71 11.85 2.58 4.32
C ALA A 71 12.78 3.00 3.18
N PHE A 72 12.66 4.24 2.71
CA PHE A 72 13.60 4.87 1.77
C PHE A 72 13.73 6.37 2.02
N ASN A 73 14.91 6.95 1.78
CA ASN A 73 15.15 8.40 1.92
C ASN A 73 15.28 9.09 0.55
N GLY A 74 15.04 10.41 0.52
CA GLY A 74 15.01 11.22 -0.71
C GLY A 74 16.37 11.48 -1.37
N ALA A 75 17.45 10.88 -0.87
CA ALA A 75 18.81 11.06 -1.40
C ALA A 75 19.15 10.10 -2.55
N THR A 76 18.20 9.27 -3.02
CA THR A 76 18.38 8.35 -4.18
C THR A 76 17.14 8.35 -5.08
N ASP A 77 17.30 8.00 -6.38
CA ASP A 77 16.22 7.90 -7.39
C ASP A 77 15.16 6.79 -7.11
N GLY A 78 15.04 6.32 -5.87
CA GLY A 78 14.08 5.31 -5.45
C GLY A 78 12.65 5.81 -5.57
N ARG A 79 11.92 5.34 -6.59
CA ARG A 79 10.56 5.82 -6.88
C ARG A 79 9.47 5.19 -6.00
N PHE A 80 9.68 3.97 -5.47
CA PHE A 80 8.63 3.22 -4.76
C PHE A 80 9.21 2.28 -3.67
N GLY A 81 8.48 2.12 -2.56
CA GLY A 81 8.74 1.10 -1.55
C GLY A 81 8.17 -0.27 -1.91
N VAL A 82 6.86 -0.33 -2.20
CA VAL A 82 6.20 -1.54 -2.73
C VAL A 82 5.55 -1.17 -4.07
N LYS A 83 5.92 -1.87 -5.15
CA LYS A 83 5.27 -1.76 -6.47
C LYS A 83 4.47 -3.03 -6.73
N SER A 84 3.14 -2.91 -6.72
CA SER A 84 2.25 -3.96 -7.20
C SER A 84 1.63 -3.53 -8.52
N VAL A 85 1.82 -4.34 -9.58
CA VAL A 85 1.28 -4.06 -10.92
C VAL A 85 0.63 -5.33 -11.45
N GLY A 86 -0.62 -5.18 -11.87
CA GLY A 86 -1.41 -6.25 -12.45
C GLY A 86 -2.46 -6.79 -11.48
N ALA A 87 -3.58 -7.18 -12.06
CA ALA A 87 -4.65 -7.95 -11.44
C ALA A 87 -5.40 -8.67 -12.56
N THR A 88 -6.03 -9.80 -12.24
CA THR A 88 -6.93 -10.52 -13.17
C THR A 88 -8.37 -10.05 -12.98
N SER A 89 -9.25 -10.44 -13.90
CA SER A 89 -10.70 -10.27 -13.79
C SER A 89 -11.18 -10.78 -12.43
N GLY A 90 -11.82 -9.94 -11.61
CA GLY A 90 -12.21 -10.28 -10.24
C GLY A 90 -11.09 -10.10 -9.21
N GLY A 91 -10.03 -9.36 -9.53
CA GLY A 91 -8.84 -9.21 -8.70
C GLY A 91 -8.46 -7.76 -8.38
N ALA A 92 -7.49 -7.62 -7.47
CA ALA A 92 -6.87 -6.34 -7.16
C ALA A 92 -5.35 -6.49 -7.00
N ALA A 93 -4.61 -5.45 -7.36
CA ALA A 93 -3.16 -5.42 -7.18
C ALA A 93 -2.78 -5.35 -5.68
N ILE A 94 -3.65 -4.75 -4.86
CA ILE A 94 -3.54 -4.71 -3.40
C ILE A 94 -4.93 -5.04 -2.81
N TYR A 95 -5.01 -5.98 -1.86
CA TYR A 95 -6.25 -6.34 -1.15
C TYR A 95 -6.03 -6.27 0.36
N ALA A 96 -6.99 -5.68 1.08
CA ALA A 96 -7.05 -5.76 2.54
C ALA A 96 -8.50 -5.78 3.02
N SER A 97 -8.77 -6.47 4.12
CA SER A 97 -10.11 -6.60 4.68
C SER A 97 -10.07 -6.66 6.19
N THR A 98 -11.05 -6.03 6.85
CA THR A 98 -11.30 -6.20 8.30
C THR A 98 -12.32 -7.31 8.57
N GLY A 99 -12.88 -7.93 7.54
CA GLY A 99 -13.88 -9.00 7.63
C GLY A 99 -13.51 -10.24 6.79
N PRO A 100 -14.46 -11.15 6.54
CA PRO A 100 -14.23 -12.35 5.74
C PRO A 100 -13.71 -12.06 4.33
N LEU A 101 -13.07 -13.06 3.73
CA LEU A 101 -12.50 -12.98 2.39
C LEU A 101 -13.58 -12.64 1.36
N THR A 102 -13.42 -11.50 0.69
CA THR A 102 -14.32 -11.02 -0.35
C THR A 102 -13.51 -10.63 -1.56
N TYR A 103 -13.96 -11.05 -2.74
CA TYR A 103 -13.30 -10.73 -4.01
C TYR A 103 -14.09 -9.68 -4.80
N PRO A 104 -13.42 -8.86 -5.63
CA PRO A 104 -14.10 -8.14 -6.70
C PRO A 104 -14.95 -9.08 -7.56
N ALA A 105 -16.07 -8.57 -8.10
CA ALA A 105 -16.88 -9.35 -9.04
C ALA A 105 -16.06 -9.69 -10.29
N SER A 106 -16.40 -10.79 -10.98
CA SER A 106 -15.62 -11.33 -12.11
C SER A 106 -15.22 -10.29 -13.16
N GLY A 107 -16.03 -9.26 -13.45
CA GLY A 107 -15.69 -8.19 -14.41
C GLY A 107 -14.89 -7.00 -13.85
N MET A 108 -14.54 -6.99 -12.57
CA MET A 108 -13.97 -5.84 -11.87
C MET A 108 -12.51 -6.05 -11.52
N THR A 109 -11.67 -5.06 -11.83
CA THR A 109 -10.23 -5.10 -11.57
C THR A 109 -9.79 -3.80 -10.91
N TYR A 110 -9.06 -3.87 -9.79
CA TYR A 110 -8.68 -2.69 -9.00
C TYR A 110 -7.17 -2.59 -8.74
N ALA A 111 -6.66 -1.37 -8.60
CA ALA A 111 -5.33 -1.17 -8.05
C ALA A 111 -5.29 -1.45 -6.52
N GLY A 112 -6.38 -1.14 -5.81
CA GLY A 112 -6.59 -1.46 -4.41
C GLY A 112 -8.05 -1.83 -4.12
N PHE A 113 -8.29 -2.92 -3.38
CA PHE A 113 -9.61 -3.35 -2.93
C PHE A 113 -9.61 -3.52 -1.41
N PHE A 114 -10.31 -2.60 -0.73
CA PHE A 114 -10.38 -2.54 0.73
C PHE A 114 -11.79 -2.85 1.19
N VAL A 115 -11.94 -3.86 2.07
CA VAL A 115 -13.24 -4.30 2.60
C VAL A 115 -13.33 -3.95 4.07
N GLY A 116 -14.15 -2.95 4.39
CA GLY A 116 -14.25 -2.36 5.72
C GLY A 116 -13.87 -0.87 5.72
N PRO A 117 -13.90 -0.21 6.88
CA PRO A 117 -13.53 1.19 7.00
C PRO A 117 -12.07 1.43 6.60
N VAL A 118 -11.83 2.48 5.81
CA VAL A 118 -10.48 2.97 5.49
C VAL A 118 -10.37 4.39 6.04
N ASP A 119 -9.43 4.59 6.96
CA ASP A 119 -9.13 5.91 7.51
C ASP A 119 -7.85 6.44 6.85
N VAL A 120 -7.97 7.55 6.13
CA VAL A 120 -6.86 8.19 5.40
C VAL A 120 -6.51 9.49 6.12
N ARG A 121 -5.42 9.46 6.89
CA ARG A 121 -4.98 10.58 7.73
C ARG A 121 -3.75 11.28 7.14
N ASP A 122 -3.77 12.60 7.16
CA ASP A 122 -2.56 13.41 6.96
C ASP A 122 -1.77 13.52 8.28
N THR A 123 -0.44 13.57 8.20
CA THR A 123 0.48 13.37 9.33
C THR A 123 0.69 14.60 10.22
N GLY A 124 0.00 15.71 9.99
CA GLY A 124 0.26 16.96 10.72
C GLY A 124 -0.90 17.53 11.54
N ASN A 125 -2.13 17.51 11.02
CA ASN A 125 -3.14 18.48 11.47
C ASN A 125 -4.54 17.92 11.75
N GLY A 126 -4.72 16.60 11.80
CA GLY A 126 -6.02 16.00 12.13
C GLY A 126 -7.15 16.32 11.12
N LEU A 127 -6.82 16.88 9.95
CA LEU A 127 -7.75 16.98 8.85
C LEU A 127 -7.93 15.57 8.29
N ILE A 128 -9.10 15.00 8.60
CA ILE A 128 -9.57 13.75 8.00
C ILE A 128 -9.84 14.10 6.51
N SER A 129 -8.95 13.62 5.63
CA SER A 129 -8.86 13.85 4.18
C SER A 129 -8.42 15.24 3.68
N ASP A 130 -7.17 15.33 3.21
CA ASP A 130 -6.78 16.23 2.10
C ASP A 130 -6.23 15.47 0.87
N VAL A 131 -6.13 14.13 0.89
CA VAL A 131 -5.68 13.31 -0.26
C VAL A 131 -6.63 12.15 -0.58
N CYS A 132 -7.91 12.50 -0.69
CA CYS A 132 -8.80 11.91 -1.70
C CYS A 132 -9.33 13.06 -2.59
N ALA A 133 -8.42 13.88 -3.10
CA ALA A 133 -8.74 14.96 -4.04
C ALA A 133 -9.30 14.33 -5.33
N SER A 134 -10.63 14.29 -5.43
CA SER A 134 -11.32 13.91 -6.64
C SER A 134 -11.53 15.15 -7.49
N LYS A 135 -11.36 15.04 -8.82
CA LYS A 135 -11.75 16.10 -9.77
C LYS A 135 -13.23 16.46 -9.69
N GLY A 136 -14.04 15.65 -9.00
CA GLY A 136 -15.43 15.93 -8.68
C GLY A 136 -16.01 14.91 -7.71
N PHE A 137 -16.91 15.34 -6.85
CA PHE A 137 -17.69 14.43 -5.99
C PHE A 137 -18.89 13.90 -6.75
N ARG A 138 -19.24 12.62 -6.56
CA ARG A 138 -20.32 11.95 -7.27
C ARG A 138 -21.20 11.18 -6.31
N TYR A 139 -22.51 11.24 -6.52
CA TYR A 139 -23.44 10.34 -5.86
C TYR A 139 -23.68 9.11 -6.74
N ILE A 140 -23.12 7.97 -6.35
CA ILE A 140 -23.27 6.70 -7.07
C ILE A 140 -24.70 6.16 -6.88
N LYS A 141 -25.42 5.98 -7.99
CA LYS A 141 -26.77 5.39 -8.03
C LYS A 141 -26.70 3.87 -8.13
N SER A 142 -25.80 3.35 -8.95
CA SER A 142 -25.58 1.91 -9.13
C SER A 142 -24.20 1.64 -9.75
N ARG A 143 -23.78 0.37 -9.73
CA ARG A 143 -22.55 -0.11 -10.34
C ARG A 143 -22.87 -1.07 -11.49
N ASN A 144 -22.20 -0.88 -12.62
CA ASN A 144 -22.33 -1.73 -13.80
C ASN A 144 -21.44 -2.97 -13.67
N SER A 145 -21.69 -3.99 -14.49
CA SER A 145 -20.94 -5.25 -14.49
C SER A 145 -19.47 -5.10 -14.92
N ASP A 146 -19.14 -4.03 -15.66
CA ASP A 146 -17.80 -3.68 -16.13
C ASP A 146 -16.99 -2.85 -15.11
N GLY A 147 -17.55 -2.60 -13.92
CA GLY A 147 -16.91 -1.80 -12.88
C GLY A 147 -17.09 -0.29 -13.01
N THR A 148 -17.80 0.20 -14.03
CA THR A 148 -18.20 1.61 -14.14
C THR A 148 -19.41 1.93 -13.23
N TYR A 149 -19.71 3.22 -13.07
CA TYR A 149 -20.75 3.71 -12.17
C TYR A 149 -21.82 4.48 -12.94
N VAL A 150 -23.08 4.29 -12.56
CA VAL A 150 -24.15 5.26 -12.84
C VAL A 150 -24.21 6.20 -11.65
N TYR A 151 -24.11 7.50 -11.88
CA TYR A 151 -24.02 8.49 -10.81
C TYR A 151 -24.65 9.84 -11.20
N ASN A 152 -24.91 10.67 -10.19
CA ASN A 152 -25.14 12.10 -10.38
C ASN A 152 -23.83 12.83 -10.08
N GLU A 153 -23.42 13.74 -10.96
CA GLU A 153 -22.30 14.64 -10.69
C GLU A 153 -22.67 15.63 -9.58
N GLY A 154 -21.71 15.87 -8.68
CA GLY A 154 -21.73 17.04 -7.82
C GLY A 154 -21.72 18.31 -8.66
N VAL A 155 -22.28 19.38 -8.10
CA VAL A 155 -22.24 20.69 -8.74
C VAL A 155 -20.78 21.13 -8.97
N ASN A 156 -20.43 21.38 -10.23
CA ASN A 156 -19.16 21.97 -10.65
C ASN A 156 -19.42 22.95 -11.80
N TRP A 157 -19.15 24.23 -11.57
CA TRP A 157 -19.44 25.31 -12.52
C TRP A 157 -18.18 26.04 -13.01
N GLY A 158 -17.02 25.41 -12.89
CA GLY A 158 -15.75 25.96 -13.37
C GLY A 158 -14.98 26.76 -12.31
N ASP A 159 -14.15 27.69 -12.78
CA ASP A 159 -13.08 28.34 -12.01
C ASP A 159 -13.49 29.72 -11.44
N GLY A 160 -14.79 30.05 -11.42
CA GLY A 160 -15.24 31.28 -10.75
C GLY A 160 -16.69 31.69 -11.01
N ALA A 161 -17.12 32.71 -10.27
CA ALA A 161 -18.50 33.19 -10.23
C ALA A 161 -19.07 33.61 -11.60
N ALA A 162 -18.24 33.99 -12.57
CA ALA A 162 -18.67 34.38 -13.92
C ALA A 162 -19.12 33.19 -14.80
N GLN A 163 -18.71 31.98 -14.44
CA GLN A 163 -19.10 30.73 -15.12
C GLN A 163 -20.26 30.03 -14.40
N ASN A 164 -20.58 30.48 -13.18
CA ASN A 164 -21.72 29.98 -12.44
C ASN A 164 -23.00 30.41 -13.17
N PRO A 165 -23.87 29.46 -13.52
CA PRO A 165 -25.20 29.80 -13.99
C PRO A 165 -25.98 30.52 -12.90
N ASP A 166 -26.96 31.32 -13.31
CA ASP A 166 -27.86 31.99 -12.39
C ASP A 166 -28.65 30.96 -11.57
N LEU A 167 -28.48 31.01 -10.24
CA LEU A 167 -29.00 29.97 -9.35
C LEU A 167 -30.53 30.02 -9.22
N ASP A 168 -31.16 31.12 -9.65
CA ASP A 168 -32.61 31.25 -9.73
C ASP A 168 -33.24 30.43 -10.89
N LYS A 169 -32.42 30.05 -11.88
CA LYS A 169 -32.83 29.33 -13.11
C LYS A 169 -32.48 27.86 -13.09
N ILE A 170 -31.85 27.35 -12.03
CA ILE A 170 -31.45 25.95 -11.92
C ILE A 170 -32.09 25.31 -10.69
N ARG A 171 -32.59 24.10 -10.87
CA ARG A 171 -33.03 23.26 -9.75
C ARG A 171 -31.85 22.44 -9.22
N LEU A 172 -31.53 22.63 -7.95
CA LEU A 172 -30.55 21.84 -7.21
C LEU A 172 -31.26 20.90 -6.26
N ILE A 173 -30.66 19.75 -6.00
CA ILE A 173 -31.14 18.79 -5.00
C ILE A 173 -29.96 18.27 -4.16
N VAL A 174 -30.26 17.79 -2.96
CA VAL A 174 -29.26 17.15 -2.09
C VAL A 174 -29.37 15.63 -2.22
N ARG A 175 -28.24 14.95 -2.45
CA ARG A 175 -28.14 13.49 -2.53
C ARG A 175 -26.90 13.00 -1.79
N GLY A 176 -27.08 12.11 -0.83
CA GLY A 176 -25.97 11.55 -0.05
C GLY A 176 -25.11 12.61 0.66
N GLY A 177 -25.69 13.76 1.02
CA GLY A 177 -24.98 14.88 1.64
C GLY A 177 -24.31 15.87 0.66
N ILE A 178 -24.41 15.63 -0.66
CA ILE A 178 -23.81 16.49 -1.70
C ILE A 178 -24.92 17.21 -2.48
N ILE A 179 -24.69 18.49 -2.82
CA ILE A 179 -25.55 19.25 -3.75
C ILE A 179 -25.23 18.79 -5.18
N VAL A 180 -26.24 18.31 -5.89
CA VAL A 180 -26.14 17.85 -7.29
C VAL A 180 -27.16 18.61 -8.15
N GLY A 181 -26.88 18.72 -9.46
CA GLY A 181 -27.84 19.26 -10.42
C GLY A 181 -29.08 18.35 -10.55
N TYR A 182 -30.26 18.93 -10.71
CA TYR A 182 -31.48 18.18 -11.01
C TYR A 182 -31.54 17.84 -12.51
N THR A 183 -31.53 16.55 -12.85
CA THR A 183 -31.54 16.06 -14.24
C THR A 183 -32.88 15.44 -14.65
N GLY A 184 -33.97 15.75 -13.94
CA GLY A 184 -35.30 15.27 -14.30
C GLY A 184 -36.06 16.33 -15.09
N GLU A 185 -36.45 16.02 -16.31
CA GLU A 185 -37.70 16.53 -16.89
C GLU A 185 -38.71 15.39 -16.88
#